data_AF-A0A959Q5D5-F1
#
_entry.id   AF-A0A959Q5D5-F1
#
_cell.length_a   1.000
_cell.length_b   1.000
_cell.length_c   1.000
_cell.angle_alpha   90.00
_cell.angle_beta   90.00
_cell.angle_gamma   90.00
#
_symmetry.space_group_name_H-M   'P 1'
#
loop_
_entity.id
_entity.type
_entity.pdbx_description
1 polymer ?
#
loop_
_entity_poly.entity_id
_entity_poly.type
_entity_poly.pdbx_seq_one_letter_code
_entity_poly.pdbx_strand_id
1 'polypeptide(L)'
;MPANPEVDVEEMEFLIRQGFGELLSQNWWMIVPLFIFYFLGGYFLYASLFAAVGSAMGDDLGEGQSLTIPITIPVVLAFYIMFVSIQSPHSSLSVWSSIFPLFSPIVMPARLAFAPPLWQIFLSMALLAATSIFFVWLSGRIYRVGILLYGKKVTLRELGRWMFYRD
;
A
#
# COMPACT_ATOMS: atom_id res chain seq x y z
N MET A 1 7.12 36.14 -21.95
CA MET A 1 6.93 36.03 -20.49
C MET A 1 7.27 37.37 -19.88
N PRO A 2 6.54 37.94 -18.90
CA PRO A 2 5.80 37.30 -17.77
C PRO A 2 4.26 37.56 -17.82
N ALA A 3 3.34 36.76 -17.28
CA ALA A 3 2.98 36.34 -15.89
C ALA A 3 1.96 37.27 -15.17
N ASN A 4 0.69 36.78 -15.06
CA ASN A 4 -0.29 36.76 -13.93
C ASN A 4 -0.33 37.95 -12.92
N PRO A 5 -1.47 38.45 -12.34
CA PRO A 5 -2.43 37.67 -11.52
C PRO A 5 -3.82 38.33 -11.23
N GLU A 6 -4.86 38.05 -11.99
CA GLU A 6 -6.24 38.25 -11.50
C GLU A 6 -7.00 36.97 -11.82
N VAL A 7 -6.77 35.95 -11.00
CA VAL A 7 -7.87 35.02 -10.78
C VAL A 7 -8.91 35.86 -10.07
N ASP A 8 -10.02 36.13 -10.73
CA ASP A 8 -11.11 36.93 -10.19
C ASP A 8 -11.47 36.36 -8.81
N VAL A 9 -11.45 37.21 -7.79
CA VAL A 9 -11.66 36.79 -6.40
C VAL A 9 -13.02 36.08 -6.28
N GLU A 10 -13.99 36.46 -7.12
CA GLU A 10 -15.29 35.84 -7.22
C GLU A 10 -15.24 34.41 -7.82
N GLU A 11 -14.38 34.16 -8.82
CA GLU A 11 -14.17 32.83 -9.39
C GLU A 11 -13.44 31.93 -8.39
N MET A 12 -12.44 32.45 -7.67
CA MET A 12 -11.79 31.74 -6.55
C MET A 12 -12.79 31.39 -5.46
N GLU A 13 -13.63 32.33 -5.03
CA GLU A 13 -14.66 32.08 -4.02
C GLU A 13 -15.67 31.02 -4.49
N PHE A 14 -16.07 31.06 -5.76
CA PHE A 14 -16.96 30.06 -6.34
C PHE A 14 -16.33 28.67 -6.34
N LEU A 15 -15.09 28.54 -6.81
CA LEU A 15 -14.35 27.27 -6.83
C LEU A 15 -14.10 26.72 -5.42
N ILE A 16 -13.78 27.58 -4.46
CA ILE A 16 -13.60 27.19 -3.05
C ILE A 16 -14.91 26.69 -2.46
N ARG A 17 -16.02 27.41 -2.67
CA ARG A 17 -17.34 27.00 -2.17
C ARG A 17 -17.81 25.69 -2.79
N GLN A 18 -17.60 25.52 -4.09
CA GLN A 18 -17.93 24.29 -4.79
C GLN A 18 -17.08 23.11 -4.30
N GLY A 19 -15.75 23.27 -4.25
CA GLY A 19 -14.85 22.22 -3.80
C GLY A 19 -15.08 21.83 -2.33
N PHE A 20 -15.36 22.80 -1.46
CA PHE A 20 -15.70 22.53 -0.07
C PHE A 20 -17.06 21.83 0.07
N GLY A 21 -18.05 22.22 -0.74
CA GLY A 21 -19.36 21.55 -0.79
C GLY A 21 -19.27 20.10 -1.25
N GLU A 22 -18.50 19.84 -2.31
CA GLU A 22 -18.25 18.48 -2.82
C GLU A 22 -17.55 17.62 -1.76
N LEU A 23 -16.54 18.15 -1.07
CA LEU A 23 -15.82 17.44 -0.01
C LEU A 23 -16.74 17.05 1.15
N LEU A 24 -17.60 17.97 1.60
CA LEU A 24 -18.53 17.70 2.69
C LEU A 24 -19.66 16.74 2.31
N SER A 25 -20.02 16.69 1.02
CA SER A 25 -21.06 15.79 0.51
C SER A 25 -20.65 14.30 0.49
N GLN A 26 -19.35 14.02 0.62
CA GLN A 26 -18.83 12.66 0.58
C GLN A 26 -19.30 11.82 1.76
N ASN A 27 -19.39 10.51 1.54
CA ASN A 27 -19.81 9.57 2.58
C ASN A 27 -18.66 9.27 3.57
N TRP A 28 -18.36 10.24 4.43
CA TRP A 28 -17.29 10.14 5.44
C TRP A 28 -17.49 8.98 6.42
N TRP A 29 -18.75 8.63 6.73
CA TRP A 29 -19.09 7.49 7.58
C TRP A 29 -18.62 6.16 7.01
N MET A 30 -18.58 6.03 5.69
CA MET A 30 -18.03 4.86 5.01
C MET A 30 -16.53 4.99 4.76
N ILE A 31 -16.07 6.16 4.33
CA ILE A 31 -14.67 6.39 3.93
C ILE A 31 -13.72 6.22 5.11
N VAL A 32 -14.01 6.81 6.28
CA VAL A 32 -13.08 6.79 7.41
C VAL A 32 -12.82 5.37 7.94
N PRO A 33 -13.83 4.53 8.23
CA PRO A 33 -13.58 3.16 8.68
C PRO A 33 -12.83 2.32 7.65
N LEU A 34 -13.18 2.45 6.36
CA LEU A 34 -12.49 1.72 5.30
C LEU A 34 -11.03 2.21 5.16
N PHE A 35 -10.79 3.51 5.24
CA PHE A 35 -9.45 4.07 5.25
C PHE A 35 -8.61 3.48 6.39
N ILE A 36 -9.15 3.44 7.62
CA ILE A 36 -8.47 2.84 8.77
C ILE A 36 -8.18 1.36 8.52
N PHE A 37 -9.15 0.62 7.99
CA PHE A 37 -8.96 -0.79 7.65
C PHE A 37 -7.82 -0.99 6.64
N TYR A 38 -7.83 -0.25 5.53
CA TYR A 38 -6.80 -0.33 4.50
C TYR A 38 -5.43 0.12 5.02
N PHE A 39 -5.39 1.17 5.84
CA PHE A 39 -4.19 1.66 6.49
C PHE A 39 -3.57 0.59 7.40
N LEU A 40 -4.36 0.00 8.30
CA LEU A 40 -3.88 -1.05 9.21
C LEU A 40 -3.50 -2.33 8.46
N GLY A 41 -4.31 -2.76 7.49
CA GLY A 41 -4.03 -3.93 6.66
C GLY A 41 -2.73 -3.78 5.88
N GLY A 42 -2.52 -2.62 5.25
CA GLY A 42 -1.28 -2.28 4.57
C GLY A 42 -0.10 -2.17 5.53
N TYR A 43 -0.29 -1.53 6.69
CA TYR A 43 0.73 -1.44 7.72
C TYR A 43 1.22 -2.82 8.15
N PHE A 44 0.32 -3.75 8.50
CA PHE A 44 0.72 -5.10 8.87
C PHE A 44 1.40 -5.87 7.73
N LEU A 45 0.92 -5.70 6.50
CA LEU A 45 1.51 -6.34 5.32
C LEU A 45 2.96 -5.87 5.11
N TYR A 46 3.19 -4.57 5.01
CA TYR A 46 4.54 -4.06 4.76
C TYR A 46 5.44 -4.19 5.99
N ALA A 47 4.93 -3.97 7.21
CA ALA A 47 5.71 -4.17 8.43
C ALA A 47 6.19 -5.61 8.57
N SER A 48 5.37 -6.61 8.24
CA SER A 48 5.78 -8.02 8.28
C SER A 48 6.84 -8.36 7.22
N LEU A 49 6.73 -7.80 6.01
CA LEU A 49 7.74 -7.91 4.96
C LEU A 49 9.08 -7.28 5.38
N PHE A 50 9.05 -6.06 5.93
CA PHE A 50 10.25 -5.40 6.44
C PHE A 50 10.83 -6.10 7.67
N ALA A 51 10.00 -6.66 8.55
CA ALA A 51 10.45 -7.46 9.68
C ALA A 51 11.15 -8.75 9.22
N ALA A 52 10.64 -9.40 8.17
CA ALA A 52 11.26 -10.59 7.60
C ALA A 52 12.65 -10.25 7.02
N VAL A 53 12.75 -9.15 6.26
CA VAL A 53 14.03 -8.67 5.72
C VAL A 53 14.98 -8.25 6.83
N GLY A 54 14.52 -7.48 7.81
CA GLY A 54 15.33 -7.02 8.95
C GLY A 54 15.88 -8.18 9.78
N SER A 55 15.15 -9.29 9.91
CA SER A 55 15.65 -10.49 10.59
C SER A 55 16.76 -11.24 9.84
N ALA A 56 16.91 -10.97 8.54
CA ALA A 56 17.91 -11.58 7.68
C ALA A 56 19.07 -10.62 7.34
N MET A 57 18.93 -9.34 7.67
CA MET A 57 20.01 -8.37 7.59
C MET A 57 21.01 -8.66 8.71
N GLY A 58 22.21 -9.11 8.33
CA GLY A 58 23.35 -9.18 9.25
C GLY A 58 23.92 -7.79 9.56
N ASP A 59 25.16 -7.75 10.08
CA ASP A 59 25.82 -6.50 10.51
C ASP A 59 26.19 -5.53 9.36
N ASP A 60 26.03 -5.93 8.10
CA ASP A 60 26.38 -5.11 6.94
C ASP A 60 25.17 -4.31 6.40
N LEU A 61 25.18 -3.01 6.67
CA LEU A 61 24.12 -2.06 6.27
C LEU A 61 23.92 -1.98 4.76
N GLY A 62 24.96 -2.27 3.95
CA GLY A 62 24.87 -2.24 2.49
C GLY A 62 24.00 -3.36 1.91
N GLU A 63 23.95 -4.53 2.58
CA GLU A 63 23.20 -5.70 2.12
C GLU A 63 21.68 -5.52 2.33
N GLY A 64 21.29 -4.79 3.38
CA GLY A 64 19.89 -4.48 3.68
C GLY A 64 19.18 -3.67 2.62
N GLN A 65 19.88 -2.75 1.95
CA GLN A 65 19.29 -1.95 0.89
C GLN A 65 18.85 -2.82 -0.30
N SER A 66 19.63 -3.86 -0.65
CA SER A 66 19.30 -4.76 -1.75
C SER A 66 18.06 -5.63 -1.48
N LEU A 67 17.82 -5.97 -0.20
CA LEU A 67 16.68 -6.78 0.23
C LEU A 67 15.39 -5.97 0.39
N THR A 68 15.49 -4.66 0.63
CA THR A 68 14.34 -3.76 0.81
C THR A 68 13.79 -3.22 -0.51
N ILE A 69 14.63 -3.07 -1.55
CA ILE A 69 14.20 -2.59 -2.88
C ILE A 69 12.98 -3.36 -3.45
N PRO A 70 12.92 -4.70 -3.42
CA PRO A 70 11.77 -5.45 -3.92
C PRO A 70 10.45 -5.16 -3.20
N ILE A 71 10.51 -4.72 -1.93
CA ILE A 71 9.32 -4.33 -1.14
C ILE A 71 8.92 -2.89 -1.48
N THR A 72 9.90 -2.01 -1.66
CA THR A 72 9.68 -0.58 -1.95
C THR A 72 9.14 -0.35 -3.35
N ILE A 73 9.57 -1.13 -4.36
CA ILE A 73 9.10 -0.98 -5.75
C ILE A 73 7.56 -1.03 -5.85
N PRO A 74 6.87 -2.04 -5.30
CA PRO A 74 5.42 -2.07 -5.27
C PRO A 74 4.77 -0.85 -4.61
N VAL A 75 5.34 -0.34 -3.52
CA VAL A 75 4.81 0.84 -2.80
C VAL A 75 4.86 2.08 -3.68
N VAL A 76 6.02 2.35 -4.30
CA VAL A 76 6.20 3.50 -5.20
C VAL A 76 5.26 3.38 -6.39
N LEU A 77 5.12 2.18 -6.96
CA LEU A 77 4.21 1.94 -8.08
C LEU A 77 2.75 2.15 -7.68
N ALA A 78 2.34 1.75 -6.47
CA ALA A 78 1.00 1.98 -5.95
C ALA A 78 0.66 3.47 -5.86
N PHE A 79 1.60 4.29 -5.38
CA PHE A 79 1.42 5.75 -5.36
C PHE A 79 1.28 6.33 -6.77
N TYR A 80 2.04 5.85 -7.75
CA TYR A 80 1.87 6.28 -9.14
C TYR A 80 0.48 5.91 -9.68
N ILE A 81 0.04 4.67 -9.45
CA ILE A 81 -1.28 4.19 -9.88
C ILE A 81 -2.42 4.93 -9.15
N MET A 82 -2.21 5.37 -7.91
CA MET A 82 -3.18 6.19 -7.17
C MET A 82 -3.49 7.49 -7.92
N PHE A 83 -2.49 8.22 -8.41
CA PHE A 83 -2.71 9.45 -9.18
C PHE A 83 -3.47 9.19 -10.49
N VAL A 84 -3.14 8.10 -11.18
CA VAL A 84 -3.88 7.66 -12.38
C VAL A 84 -5.32 7.28 -12.04
N SER A 85 -5.54 6.66 -10.89
CA SER A 85 -6.85 6.23 -10.41
C SER A 85 -7.77 7.40 -10.07
N ILE A 86 -7.22 8.52 -9.59
CA ILE A 86 -8.01 9.74 -9.36
C ILE A 86 -8.52 10.31 -10.69
N GLN A 87 -7.72 10.26 -11.76
CA GLN A 87 -8.10 10.74 -13.08
C GLN A 87 -9.02 9.76 -13.82
N SER A 88 -8.86 8.45 -13.61
CA SER A 88 -9.64 7.40 -14.30
C SER A 88 -10.00 6.24 -13.34
N PRO A 89 -10.96 6.46 -12.41
CA PRO A 89 -11.26 5.54 -11.30
C PRO A 89 -11.87 4.19 -11.72
N HIS A 90 -12.43 4.15 -12.94
CA HIS A 90 -13.10 2.99 -13.51
C HIS A 90 -12.24 2.24 -14.53
N SER A 91 -11.02 2.71 -14.78
CA SER A 91 -10.09 2.01 -15.68
C SER A 91 -9.74 0.62 -15.13
N SER A 92 -9.47 -0.34 -16.01
CA SER A 92 -9.06 -1.70 -15.61
C SER A 92 -7.84 -1.69 -14.69
N LEU A 93 -6.87 -0.80 -14.94
CA LEU A 93 -5.70 -0.64 -14.07
C LEU A 93 -6.11 -0.22 -12.66
N SER A 94 -6.97 0.78 -12.53
CA SER A 94 -7.47 1.26 -11.22
C SER A 94 -8.25 0.17 -10.48
N VAL A 95 -9.11 -0.56 -11.18
CA VAL A 95 -9.89 -1.67 -10.60
C VAL A 95 -8.97 -2.77 -10.06
N TRP A 96 -8.09 -3.33 -10.89
CA TRP A 96 -7.29 -4.49 -10.50
C TRP A 96 -6.22 -4.13 -9.45
N SER A 97 -5.59 -2.97 -9.57
CA SER A 97 -4.61 -2.52 -8.57
C SER A 97 -5.26 -2.25 -7.21
N SER A 98 -6.51 -1.76 -7.18
CA SER A 98 -7.21 -1.58 -5.91
C SER A 98 -7.63 -2.89 -5.22
N ILE A 99 -7.60 -4.03 -5.94
CA ILE A 99 -7.90 -5.36 -5.41
C ILE A 99 -6.62 -6.09 -5.01
N PHE A 100 -5.52 -5.87 -5.74
CA PHE A 100 -4.26 -6.55 -5.48
C PHE A 100 -3.66 -6.14 -4.11
N PRO A 101 -3.38 -7.07 -3.19
CA PRO A 101 -3.02 -6.76 -1.80
C PRO A 101 -1.84 -5.80 -1.61
N LEU A 102 -0.82 -5.86 -2.46
CA LEU A 102 0.35 -4.97 -2.37
C LEU A 102 0.11 -3.57 -2.96
N PHE A 103 -1.06 -3.29 -3.53
CA PHE A 103 -1.42 -1.97 -4.08
C PHE A 103 -2.70 -1.43 -3.43
N SER A 104 -3.63 -2.32 -3.07
CA SER A 104 -4.93 -2.02 -2.48
C SER A 104 -4.92 -1.04 -1.28
N PRO A 105 -3.94 -1.08 -0.34
CA PRO A 105 -3.92 -0.18 0.81
C PRO A 105 -3.76 1.29 0.43
N ILE A 106 -3.20 1.56 -0.75
CA ILE A 106 -2.92 2.90 -1.26
C ILE A 106 -3.96 3.28 -2.32
N VAL A 107 -4.25 2.38 -3.27
CA VAL A 107 -5.12 2.69 -4.41
C VAL A 107 -6.60 2.67 -4.04
N MET A 108 -7.07 1.71 -3.23
CA MET A 108 -8.50 1.61 -2.93
C MET A 108 -9.04 2.81 -2.14
N PRO A 109 -8.35 3.33 -1.11
CA PRO A 109 -8.81 4.54 -0.42
C PRO A 109 -9.02 5.75 -1.34
N ALA A 110 -8.13 5.96 -2.33
CA ALA A 110 -8.31 7.02 -3.31
C ALA A 110 -9.53 6.80 -4.21
N ARG A 111 -9.88 5.54 -4.51
CA ARG A 111 -11.08 5.20 -5.27
C ARG A 111 -12.37 5.37 -4.48
N LEU A 112 -12.35 5.32 -3.14
CA LEU A 112 -13.57 5.41 -2.31
C LEU A 112 -14.36 6.70 -2.54
N ALA A 113 -13.68 7.81 -2.87
CA ALA A 113 -14.31 9.08 -3.24
C ALA A 113 -15.16 9.01 -4.53
N PHE A 114 -14.98 7.96 -5.33
CA PHE A 114 -15.69 7.71 -6.59
C PHE A 114 -16.68 6.53 -6.48
N ALA A 115 -17.03 6.12 -5.26
CA ALA A 115 -18.04 5.11 -4.96
C ALA A 115 -17.90 3.81 -5.81
N PRO A 116 -16.78 3.07 -5.69
CA PRO A 116 -16.57 1.84 -6.45
C PRO A 116 -17.61 0.79 -6.02
N PRO A 117 -17.93 -0.20 -6.90
CA PRO A 117 -18.86 -1.25 -6.55
C PRO A 117 -18.47 -1.97 -5.25
N LEU A 118 -19.45 -2.19 -4.37
CA LEU A 118 -19.21 -2.75 -3.03
C LEU A 118 -18.46 -4.09 -3.05
N TRP A 119 -18.71 -4.93 -4.06
CA TRP A 119 -18.01 -6.21 -4.20
C TRP A 119 -16.50 -6.05 -4.40
N GLN A 120 -16.05 -4.97 -5.07
CA GLN A 120 -14.61 -4.69 -5.24
C GLN A 120 -13.99 -4.34 -3.89
N ILE A 121 -14.72 -3.60 -3.06
CA ILE A 121 -14.30 -3.23 -1.70
C ILE A 121 -14.16 -4.50 -0.85
N PHE A 122 -15.23 -5.31 -0.74
CA PHE A 122 -15.20 -6.53 0.07
C PHE A 122 -14.16 -7.54 -0.40
N LEU A 123 -14.02 -7.74 -1.72
CA LEU A 123 -13.00 -8.63 -2.29
C LEU A 123 -11.59 -8.13 -1.95
N SER A 124 -11.33 -6.84 -2.13
CA SER A 124 -10.07 -6.20 -1.79
C SER A 124 -9.76 -6.32 -0.29
N MET A 125 -10.75 -6.09 0.57
CA MET A 125 -10.60 -6.25 2.03
C MET A 125 -10.25 -7.68 2.42
N ALA A 126 -10.96 -8.67 1.87
CA ALA A 126 -10.71 -10.08 2.15
C ALA A 126 -9.31 -10.52 1.71
N LEU A 127 -8.90 -10.13 0.50
CA LEU A 127 -7.58 -10.44 -0.03
C LEU A 127 -6.47 -9.75 0.76
N LEU A 128 -6.65 -8.47 1.13
CA LEU A 128 -5.70 -7.75 1.96
C LEU A 128 -5.55 -8.42 3.32
N ALA A 129 -6.65 -8.70 4.03
CA ALA A 129 -6.61 -9.35 5.34
C ALA A 129 -5.94 -10.73 5.27
N ALA A 130 -6.32 -11.57 4.30
CA ALA A 130 -5.73 -12.89 4.11
C ALA A 130 -4.22 -12.79 3.82
N THR A 131 -3.82 -11.83 2.99
CA THR A 131 -2.41 -11.63 2.61
C THR A 131 -1.60 -11.08 3.78
N SER A 132 -2.13 -10.11 4.53
CA SER A 132 -1.47 -9.59 5.74
C SER A 132 -1.28 -10.68 6.78
N ILE A 133 -2.29 -11.50 7.06
CA ILE A 133 -2.17 -12.65 7.98
C ILE A 133 -1.11 -13.63 7.50
N PHE A 134 -1.13 -13.97 6.20
CA PHE A 134 -0.15 -14.86 5.59
C PHE A 134 1.28 -14.33 5.76
N PHE A 135 1.54 -13.04 5.44
CA PHE A 135 2.88 -12.47 5.55
C PHE A 135 3.34 -12.25 7.00
N VAL A 136 2.44 -11.93 7.93
CA VAL A 136 2.75 -11.89 9.37
C VAL A 136 3.21 -13.27 9.86
N TRP A 137 2.47 -14.32 9.52
CA TRP A 137 2.85 -15.69 9.84
C TRP A 137 4.19 -16.09 9.20
N LEU A 138 4.37 -15.73 7.92
CA LEU A 138 5.58 -16.02 7.15
C LEU A 138 6.81 -15.31 7.73
N SER A 139 6.67 -14.06 8.12
CA SER A 139 7.72 -13.26 8.76
C SER A 139 8.17 -13.91 10.07
N GLY A 140 7.23 -14.39 10.89
CA GLY A 140 7.55 -15.15 12.10
C GLY A 140 8.31 -16.45 11.85
N ARG A 141 8.01 -17.17 10.75
CA ARG A 141 8.77 -18.35 10.31
C ARG A 141 10.20 -17.99 9.90
N ILE A 142 10.36 -16.95 9.09
CA ILE A 142 11.67 -16.47 8.64
C ILE A 142 12.52 -16.02 9.84
N TYR A 143 11.92 -15.29 10.79
CA TYR A 143 12.58 -14.82 12.00
C TYR A 143 13.19 -15.97 12.82
N ARG A 144 12.46 -17.09 12.99
CA ARG A 144 12.95 -18.27 13.73
C ARG A 144 14.18 -18.91 13.08
N VAL A 145 14.28 -18.88 11.75
CA VAL A 145 15.42 -19.46 11.02
C VAL A 145 16.57 -18.46 10.91
N GLY A 146 16.26 -17.18 10.70
CA GLY A 146 17.25 -16.10 10.52
C GLY A 146 18.14 -15.91 11.75
N ILE A 147 17.58 -15.99 12.96
CA ILE A 147 18.34 -15.82 14.21
C ILE A 147 19.45 -16.87 14.42
N LEU A 148 19.34 -18.04 13.79
CA LEU A 148 20.32 -19.13 13.92
C LEU A 148 21.49 -19.00 12.93
N LEU A 149 21.39 -18.10 11.95
CA LEU A 149 22.35 -17.96 10.86
C LEU A 149 23.19 -16.69 11.04
N TYR A 150 24.04 -16.69 12.06
CA TYR A 150 25.00 -15.61 12.28
C TYR A 150 26.16 -15.69 11.26
N GLY A 151 26.42 -14.58 10.55
CA GLY A 151 27.64 -14.40 9.74
C GLY A 151 27.63 -14.99 8.32
N LYS A 152 26.51 -15.58 7.86
CA LYS A 152 26.37 -16.05 6.47
C LYS A 152 25.54 -15.06 5.65
N LYS A 153 26.04 -14.67 4.48
CA LYS A 153 25.30 -13.81 3.52
C LYS A 153 23.99 -14.48 3.13
N VAL A 154 22.87 -13.81 3.37
CA VAL A 154 21.53 -14.30 3.06
C VAL A 154 21.04 -13.69 1.76
N THR A 155 20.73 -14.53 0.78
CA THR A 155 20.15 -14.09 -0.49
C THR A 155 18.62 -14.22 -0.50
N LEU A 156 17.92 -13.46 -1.36
CA LEU A 156 16.45 -13.61 -1.56
C LEU A 156 16.03 -15.06 -1.86
N ARG A 157 16.90 -15.82 -2.54
CA ARG A 157 16.69 -17.23 -2.86
C ARG A 157 16.78 -18.14 -1.63
N GLU A 158 17.57 -17.79 -0.63
CA GLU A 158 17.67 -18.53 0.64
C GLU A 158 16.51 -18.20 1.55
N LEU A 159 16.08 -16.93 1.63
CA LEU A 159 14.84 -16.54 2.32
C LEU A 159 13.64 -17.37 1.85
N GLY A 160 13.51 -17.54 0.52
CA GLY A 160 12.46 -18.37 -0.06
C GLY A 160 12.55 -19.86 0.32
N ARG A 161 13.74 -20.40 0.59
CA ARG A 161 13.91 -21.78 1.06
C ARG A 161 13.51 -21.93 2.53
N TRP A 162 13.78 -20.92 3.35
CA TRP A 162 13.44 -20.95 4.78
C TRP A 162 11.93 -20.94 5.02
N MET A 163 11.15 -20.35 4.11
CA MET A 163 9.70 -20.42 4.14
C MET A 163 9.16 -21.87 4.17
N PHE A 164 9.88 -22.81 3.53
CA PHE A 164 9.45 -24.20 3.36
C PHE A 164 10.32 -25.20 4.11
N TYR A 165 11.24 -24.74 4.96
CA TYR A 165 12.01 -25.63 5.82
C TYR A 165 11.04 -26.26 6.84
N ARG A 166 10.87 -27.58 6.74
CA ARG A 166 10.14 -28.40 7.71
C ARG A 166 11.19 -28.99 8.65
N ASP A 167 10.94 -28.83 9.95
CA ASP A 167 11.64 -29.56 11.01
C ASP A 167 11.61 -31.07 10.76
#